data_AF-A0A377U018-F1
#
_entry.id   AF-A0A377U018-F1
#
_cell.length_a   1.000
_cell.length_b   1.000
_cell.length_c   1.000
_cell.angle_alpha   90.00
_cell.angle_beta   90.00
_cell.angle_gamma   90.00
#
_symmetry.space_group_name_H-M   'P 1'
#
loop_
_entity.id
_entity.type
_entity.pdbx_description
1 polymer ?
#
loop_
_entity_poly.entity_id
_entity_poly.type
_entity_poly.pdbx_seq_one_letter_code
_entity_poly.pdbx_strand_id
1 'polypeptide(L)' 'MSKYNVDYAAWRNRQVIYEGVLTIELPDDMTATDDVIAEQVHATLAERAAQYGGSSPDMVNVNSFEKTE' A
#
# COMPACT_ATOMS: atom_id res chain seq x y z
N MET A 1 12.77 6.78 -9.82
CA MET A 1 11.73 6.36 -8.86
C MET A 1 12.41 5.53 -7.81
N SER A 2 12.10 5.78 -6.54
CA SER A 2 12.57 5.01 -5.41
C SER A 2 11.55 3.93 -5.07
N LYS A 3 12.02 2.70 -4.87
CA LYS A 3 11.16 1.57 -4.54
C LYS A 3 11.13 1.35 -3.04
N TYR A 4 9.97 0.94 -2.53
CA TYR A 4 9.79 0.66 -1.12
C TYR A 4 9.06 -0.66 -0.94
N ASN A 5 9.57 -1.53 -0.08
CA ASN A 5 8.83 -2.68 0.42
C ASN A 5 8.04 -2.23 1.64
N VAL A 6 6.73 -2.45 1.59
CA VAL A 6 5.79 -1.98 2.62
C VAL A 6 5.08 -3.18 3.20
N ASP A 7 5.28 -3.42 4.49
CA ASP A 7 4.48 -4.34 5.28
C ASP A 7 3.16 -3.64 5.64
N TYR A 8 2.05 -4.21 5.18
CA TYR A 8 0.74 -3.60 5.32
C TYR A 8 -0.34 -4.60 5.73
N ALA A 9 -1.39 -4.07 6.35
CA ALA A 9 -2.67 -4.73 6.55
C ALA A 9 -3.79 -3.84 5.99
N ALA A 10 -4.54 -4.37 5.03
CA ALA A 10 -5.67 -3.72 4.40
C ALA A 10 -6.98 -4.25 4.99
N TRP A 11 -7.85 -3.33 5.39
CA TRP A 11 -9.06 -3.61 6.12
C TRP A 11 -10.29 -3.20 5.33
N ARG A 12 -11.36 -3.98 5.45
CA ARG A 12 -12.70 -3.62 4.98
C ARG A 12 -13.74 -4.11 5.97
N ASN A 13 -14.72 -3.29 6.32
CA ASN A 13 -15.76 -3.63 7.31
C ASN A 13 -15.19 -4.20 8.62
N ARG A 14 -14.09 -3.62 9.14
CA ARG A 14 -13.37 -4.07 10.35
C ARG A 14 -12.78 -5.50 10.27
N GLN A 15 -12.60 -6.04 9.08
CA GLN A 15 -11.92 -7.30 8.83
C GLN A 15 -10.70 -7.08 7.95
N VAL A 16 -9.60 -7.79 8.24
CA VAL A 16 -8.44 -7.81 7.35
C VAL A 16 -8.83 -8.58 6.09
N ILE A 17 -8.65 -7.95 4.93
CA ILE A 17 -8.95 -8.54 3.63
C ILE A 17 -7.67 -8.88 2.84
N TYR A 18 -6.60 -8.12 3.05
CA TYR A 18 -5.27 -8.39 2.50
C TYR A 18 -4.21 -8.01 3.53
N GLU A 19 -3.16 -8.80 3.63
CA GLU A 19 -1.99 -8.49 4.45
C GLU A 19 -0.74 -9.05 3.78
N GLY A 20 0.41 -8.42 4.04
CA GLY A 20 1.70 -8.90 3.55
C GLY A 20 2.61 -7.76 3.12
N VAL A 21 3.58 -8.07 2.26
CA VAL A 21 4.54 -7.09 1.75
C VAL A 21 4.16 -6.69 0.32
N LEU A 22 4.05 -5.38 0.08
CA LEU A 22 3.83 -4.80 -1.24
C LEU A 22 5.01 -3.90 -1.61
N THR A 23 5.56 -4.11 -2.80
CA THR A 23 6.51 -3.16 -3.38
C THR A 23 5.74 -2.03 -4.06
N ILE A 24 6.01 -0.79 -3.65
CA ILE A 24 5.49 0.43 -4.28
C ILE A 24 6.64 1.26 -4.85
N GLU A 25 6.31 2.12 -5.81
CA GLU A 25 7.25 3.05 -6.42
C GLU A 25 6.82 4.47 -6.08
N LEU A 26 7.76 5.27 -5.58
CA LEU A 26 7.57 6.69 -5.35
C LEU A 26 8.50 7.52 -6.26
N PRO A 27 8.04 8.68 -6.76
CA PRO A 27 8.93 9.66 -7.39
C PRO A 27 10.11 10.03 -6.50
N ASP A 28 11.28 10.33 -7.08
CA ASP A 28 12.49 10.63 -6.31
C ASP A 28 12.41 11.99 -5.58
N ASP A 29 11.51 12.87 -6.01
CA ASP A 29 11.20 14.15 -5.39
C ASP A 29 10.17 14.05 -4.24
N MET A 30 9.55 12.88 -4.04
CA MET A 30 8.61 12.64 -2.94
C MET A 30 9.32 12.06 -1.72
N THR A 31 8.99 12.61 -0.54
CA THR A 31 9.46 12.08 0.74
C THR A 31 8.56 10.91 1.16
N ALA A 32 9.16 9.76 1.47
CA ALA A 32 8.46 8.59 1.98
C ALA A 32 8.08 8.79 3.46
N THR A 33 6.89 9.34 3.70
CA THR A 33 6.25 9.39 5.02
C THR A 33 5.21 8.27 5.14
N ASP A 34 4.81 7.93 6.36
CA ASP A 34 3.77 6.93 6.60
C ASP A 34 2.48 7.20 5.81
N ASP A 35 2.01 8.46 5.78
CA ASP A 35 0.83 8.85 5.01
C ASP A 35 1.01 8.63 3.50
N VAL A 36 2.13 9.07 2.92
CA VAL A 36 2.42 8.90 1.48
C VAL A 36 2.49 7.43 1.11
N ILE A 37 3.14 6.62 1.95
CA ILE A 37 3.26 5.18 1.75
C ILE A 37 1.87 4.53 1.84
N ALA A 38 1.07 4.88 2.85
CA ALA A 38 -0.28 4.34 3.04
C ALA A 38 -1.21 4.70 1.87
N GLU A 39 -1.17 5.95 1.39
CA GLU A 39 -1.93 6.39 0.21
C GLU A 39 -1.53 5.60 -1.04
N GLN A 40 -0.23 5.42 -1.27
CA GLN A 40 0.26 4.68 -2.44
C GLN A 40 -0.11 3.20 -2.38
N VAL A 41 -0.04 2.57 -1.20
CA VAL A 41 -0.51 1.19 -1.00
C VAL A 41 -2.02 1.10 -1.24
N HIS A 42 -2.80 2.03 -0.69
CA HIS A 42 -4.25 2.07 -0.89
C HIS A 42 -4.62 2.19 -2.37
N ALA A 43 -4.01 3.13 -3.10
CA ALA A 43 -4.20 3.30 -4.53
C ALA A 43 -3.88 2.01 -5.30
N THR A 44 -2.72 1.40 -5.02
CA THR A 44 -2.29 0.16 -5.67
C THR A 44 -3.28 -1.00 -5.44
N LEU A 45 -3.80 -1.12 -4.21
CA LEU A 45 -4.80 -2.15 -3.88
C LEU A 45 -6.15 -1.86 -4.54
N ALA A 46 -6.57 -0.60 -4.60
CA ALA A 46 -7.78 -0.20 -5.30
C ALA A 46 -7.71 -0.48 -6.81
N GLU A 47 -6.56 -0.23 -7.44
CA GLU A 47 -6.31 -0.57 -8.84
C GLU A 47 -6.36 -2.09 -9.07
N ARG A 48 -5.73 -2.89 -8.21
CA ARG A 48 -5.81 -4.36 -8.28
C ARG A 48 -7.23 -4.87 -8.10
N ALA A 49 -7.99 -4.30 -7.17
CA ALA A 49 -9.39 -4.64 -6.98
C ALA A 49 -10.22 -4.37 -8.24
N ALA A 50 -9.98 -3.23 -8.90
CA ALA A 50 -10.64 -2.88 -10.16
C ALA A 50 -10.24 -3.81 -11.32
N GLN A 51 -8.97 -4.22 -11.40
CA GLN A 51 -8.46 -5.08 -12.47
C GLN A 51 -8.87 -6.56 -12.32
N TYR A 52 -8.88 -7.09 -11.09
CA TYR A 52 -9.05 -8.52 -10.83
C TYR A 52 -10.38 -8.88 -10.15
N GLY A 53 -11.28 -7.91 -9.95
CA GLY A 53 -12.59 -8.14 -9.33
C GLY A 53 -12.53 -8.34 -7.81
N GLY A 54 -11.54 -7.74 -7.15
CA GLY A 54 -11.34 -7.79 -5.70
C GLY A 54 -12.14 -6.75 -4.93
N SER A 55 -11.99 -6.76 -3.61
CA SER A 55 -12.59 -5.75 -2.73
C SER A 55 -11.58 -4.63 -2.43
N SER A 56 -11.87 -3.39 -2.81
CA SER A 56 -11.05 -2.25 -2.36
C SER A 56 -11.13 -2.12 -0.82
N PRO A 57 -10.01 -1.82 -0.15
CA PRO A 57 -9.99 -1.61 1.29
C PRO A 57 -10.59 -0.24 1.69
N ASP A 58 -11.20 -0.18 2.87
CA ASP A 58 -11.66 1.06 3.50
C ASP A 58 -10.51 1.77 4.24
N MET A 59 -9.51 1.00 4.69
CA MET A 59 -8.38 1.47 5.48
C MET A 59 -7.14 0.62 5.18
N VAL A 60 -5.97 1.24 5.18
CA VAL A 60 -4.67 0.56 5.10
C VAL A 60 -3.84 0.98 6.31
N ASN A 61 -3.32 0.01 7.03
CA ASN A 61 -2.32 0.21 8.07
C ASN A 61 -0.97 -0.19 7.52
N VAL A 62 -0.01 0.73 7.59
CA VAL A 62 1.40 0.47 7.29
C VAL A 62 2.08 0.12 8.60
N ASN A 63 2.63 -1.09 8.70
CA ASN A 63 3.34 -1.54 9.90
C ASN A 63 4.81 -1.09 9.84
N SER A 64 5.42 -1.19 8.66
CA SER A 64 6.78 -0.75 8.38
C SER A 64 7.01 -0.61 6.88
N PHE A 65 7.94 0.24 6.49
CA PHE A 65 8.42 0.30 5.11
C PHE A 65 9.92 0.54 5.07
N GLU A 66 10.57 -0.02 4.05
CA GLU A 66 11.99 0.16 3.80
C GLU A 66 12.24 0.43 2.32
N LYS A 67 13.22 1.29 2.04
CA LYS A 67 13.64 1.56 0.66
C LYS A 67 14.38 0.34 0.12
N THR A 68 14.01 -0.10 -1.07
CA THR A 68 14.73 -1.15 -1.81
C THR A 68 15.67 -0.56 -2.86
N GLU A 69 16.80 -1.24 -3.07
CA GLU A 69 17.86 -0.85 -4.02
C GLU A 69 17.42 -0.95 -5.49
#